data_AF-A0AAW0M3F0-F1
#
_entry.id   AF-A0AAW0M3F0-F1
#
_cell.length_a   1.000
_cell.length_b   1.000
_cell.length_c   1.000
_cell.angle_alpha   90.00
_cell.angle_beta   90.00
_cell.angle_gamma   90.00
#
_symmetry.space_group_name_H-M   'P 1'
#
loop_
_entity.id
_entity.type
_entity.pdbx_description
1 polymer ?
#
loop_
_entity_poly.entity_id
_entity_poly.type
_entity_poly.pdbx_seq_one_letter_code
_entity_poly.pdbx_strand_id
1 'polypeptide(L)'
;DSKKTNHLQVLDGAKERLHLFKANLLEEGSFDSAVEGCDGVFHTASPFYHNVTDLEQLYDLGCHKMMVVGLPPMGCLSIQITLKYPKPINRKCIEHLNADSQSYNHKLVNLLSKLQAVLPGSKFAYADINQRVISMINNPQKYGKLIQPRTGNSKFYGFVETSKGCCGTGYVEAGTSCNSITPTCERDSQYLFFDCIHPSEATNHYISKNIVKQYIPKLL
;
A
#
# COMPACT_ATOMS: atom_id res chain seq x y z
N ASP A 1 13.40 -2.03 -16.94
CA ASP A 1 12.79 -3.11 -17.72
C ASP A 1 11.46 -2.60 -18.27
N SER A 2 11.39 -2.35 -19.57
CA SER A 2 10.19 -1.76 -20.21
C SER A 2 8.97 -2.66 -20.07
N LYS A 3 9.11 -3.99 -20.04
CA LYS A 3 7.98 -4.91 -19.84
C LYS A 3 7.30 -4.66 -18.49
N LYS A 4 8.07 -4.31 -17.46
CA LYS A 4 7.57 -4.04 -16.11
C LYS A 4 6.99 -2.64 -15.96
N THR A 5 7.48 -1.63 -16.68
CA THR A 5 7.15 -0.23 -16.39
C THR A 5 6.34 0.49 -17.47
N ASN A 6 6.11 -0.13 -18.64
CA ASN A 6 5.41 0.53 -19.75
C ASN A 6 3.99 1.00 -19.37
N HIS A 7 3.29 0.24 -18.51
CA HIS A 7 1.96 0.61 -18.03
C HIS A 7 1.96 1.91 -17.19
N LEU A 8 3.10 2.31 -16.61
CA LEU A 8 3.25 3.58 -15.90
C LEU A 8 3.46 4.75 -16.87
N GLN A 9 4.17 4.50 -17.97
CA GLN A 9 4.51 5.51 -18.99
C GLN A 9 3.30 5.96 -19.81
N VAL A 10 2.23 5.18 -19.83
CA VAL A 10 0.97 5.52 -20.52
C VAL A 10 -0.04 6.26 -19.63
N LEU A 11 0.31 6.56 -18.38
CA LEU A 11 -0.55 7.35 -17.50
C LEU A 11 -0.57 8.82 -17.91
N ASP A 12 -1.68 9.51 -17.63
CA ASP A 12 -1.86 10.91 -18.00
C ASP A 12 -0.79 11.81 -17.34
N GLY A 13 -0.06 12.55 -18.18
CA GLY A 13 1.02 13.43 -17.75
C GLY A 13 2.30 12.70 -17.32
N ALA A 14 2.44 11.40 -17.59
CA ALA A 14 3.64 10.63 -17.21
C ALA A 14 4.88 11.06 -18.01
N LYS A 15 4.72 11.36 -19.31
CA LYS A 15 5.86 11.77 -20.16
C LYS A 15 6.53 13.05 -19.66
N GLU A 16 5.79 13.92 -18.99
CA GLU A 16 6.24 15.20 -18.50
C GLU A 16 6.68 15.18 -17.03
N ARG A 17 6.13 14.25 -16.22
CA ARG A 17 6.28 14.29 -14.75
C ARG A 17 6.81 13.01 -14.11
N LEU A 18 6.81 11.88 -14.82
CA LEU A 18 7.22 10.59 -14.27
C LEU A 18 8.69 10.33 -14.57
N HIS A 19 9.50 10.28 -13.51
CA HIS A 19 10.88 9.82 -13.56
C HIS A 19 10.97 8.45 -12.91
N LEU A 20 11.54 7.47 -13.62
CA LEU A 20 11.71 6.11 -13.11
C LEU A 20 13.17 5.88 -12.74
N PHE A 21 13.41 5.50 -11.49
CA PHE A 21 14.72 5.15 -10.97
C PHE A 21 14.78 3.63 -10.74
N LYS A 22 15.95 3.04 -10.99
CA LYS A 22 16.22 1.65 -10.60
C LYS A 22 16.95 1.69 -9.26
N ALA A 23 16.37 1.07 -8.25
CA ALA A 23 16.96 0.92 -6.92
C ALA A 23 16.95 -0.55 -6.49
N ASN A 24 17.81 -0.92 -5.55
CA ASN A 24 17.89 -2.27 -4.99
C ASN A 24 17.88 -2.18 -3.46
N LEU A 25 16.87 -2.76 -2.83
CA LEU A 25 16.71 -2.76 -1.37
C LEU A 25 17.92 -3.32 -0.61
N LEU A 26 18.73 -4.17 -1.25
CA LEU A 26 19.91 -4.79 -0.64
C LEU A 26 21.21 -4.00 -0.87
N GLU A 27 21.15 -2.89 -1.61
CA GLU A 27 22.30 -2.05 -1.93
C GLU A 27 22.10 -0.67 -1.28
N GLU A 28 22.98 -0.35 -0.34
CA GLU A 28 23.06 0.96 0.32
C GLU A 28 23.27 2.08 -0.72
N GLY A 29 22.62 3.22 -0.52
CA GLY A 29 22.67 4.37 -1.43
C GLY A 29 21.87 4.21 -2.74
N SER A 30 21.27 3.05 -3.02
CA SER A 30 20.58 2.82 -4.30
C SER A 30 19.31 3.65 -4.51
N PHE A 31 18.81 4.33 -3.47
CA PHE A 31 17.66 5.23 -3.52
C PHE A 31 18.06 6.71 -3.55
N ASP A 32 19.33 7.06 -3.33
CA ASP A 32 19.78 8.44 -3.11
C ASP A 32 19.40 9.35 -4.28
N SER A 33 19.70 8.94 -5.51
CA SER A 33 19.36 9.72 -6.71
C SER A 33 17.86 9.92 -6.93
N ALA A 34 17.02 9.05 -6.35
CA ALA A 34 15.57 9.19 -6.43
C ALA A 34 15.02 10.14 -5.34
N VAL A 35 15.78 10.37 -4.28
CA VAL A 35 15.39 11.20 -3.12
C VAL A 35 16.04 12.59 -3.18
N GLU A 36 17.23 12.70 -3.77
CA GLU A 36 17.99 13.95 -3.90
C GLU A 36 17.13 15.05 -4.53
N GLY A 37 16.98 16.17 -3.82
CA GLY A 37 16.20 17.32 -4.27
C GLY A 37 14.68 17.12 -4.24
N CYS A 38 14.16 16.02 -3.70
CA CYS A 38 12.72 15.83 -3.56
C CYS A 38 12.12 16.74 -2.49
N ASP A 39 11.05 17.46 -2.85
CA ASP A 39 10.25 18.22 -1.90
C ASP A 39 9.62 17.33 -0.82
N GLY A 40 9.27 16.09 -1.15
CA GLY A 40 8.75 15.14 -0.18
C GLY A 40 8.70 13.69 -0.65
N VAL A 41 8.64 12.79 0.32
CA VAL A 41 8.68 11.33 0.11
C VAL A 41 7.43 10.65 0.66
N PHE A 42 6.92 9.68 -0.09
CA PHE A 42 5.87 8.76 0.33
C PHE A 42 6.52 7.43 0.71
N HIS A 43 6.79 7.25 2.01
CA HIS A 43 7.40 6.04 2.54
C HIS A 43 6.34 4.97 2.81
N THR A 44 6.17 4.05 1.85
CA THR A 44 5.07 3.07 1.84
C THR A 44 5.42 1.70 2.43
N ALA A 45 6.68 1.47 2.78
CA ALA A 45 7.13 0.21 3.37
C ALA A 45 8.26 0.47 4.35
N SER A 46 8.03 0.21 5.64
CA SER A 46 9.08 0.24 6.66
C SER A 46 9.49 -1.19 7.01
N PRO A 47 10.79 -1.50 7.05
CA PRO A 47 11.26 -2.82 7.44
C PRO A 47 10.97 -3.09 8.92
N PHE A 48 10.75 -4.38 9.25
CA PHE A 48 10.48 -4.83 10.62
C PHE A 48 11.81 -5.12 11.35
N TYR A 49 12.54 -4.07 11.74
CA TYR A 49 13.72 -4.19 12.60
C TYR A 49 13.59 -3.29 13.83
N HIS A 50 14.35 -3.58 14.88
CA HIS A 50 14.25 -2.88 16.18
C HIS A 50 14.90 -1.49 16.21
N ASN A 51 15.75 -1.16 15.23
CA ASN A 51 16.42 0.14 15.14
C ASN A 51 16.29 0.69 13.71
N VAL A 52 15.21 1.40 13.45
CA VAL A 52 14.89 1.97 12.13
C VAL A 52 15.40 3.40 12.09
N THR A 53 16.27 3.72 11.13
CA THR A 53 16.84 5.06 10.92
C THR A 53 16.52 5.62 9.53
N ASP A 54 15.60 4.98 8.79
CA ASP A 54 15.27 5.34 7.41
C ASP A 54 14.80 6.81 7.30
N LEU A 55 14.08 7.31 8.30
CA LEU A 55 13.54 8.67 8.27
C LEU A 55 14.63 9.73 8.51
N GLU A 56 15.58 9.44 9.39
CA GLU A 56 16.76 10.27 9.59
C GLU A 56 17.65 10.27 8.35
N GLN A 57 17.88 9.12 7.72
CA GLN A 57 18.66 9.03 6.48
C GLN A 57 18.01 9.80 5.32
N LEU A 58 16.69 9.67 5.15
CA LEU A 58 15.94 10.48 4.17
C LEU A 58 16.06 11.98 4.46
N TYR A 59 16.10 12.36 5.74
CA TYR A 59 16.26 13.75 6.15
C TYR A 59 17.67 14.27 5.82
N ASP A 60 18.70 13.46 6.05
CA ASP A 60 20.10 13.81 5.74
C ASP A 60 20.34 13.94 4.23
N LEU A 61 19.55 13.23 3.40
CA LEU A 61 19.50 13.41 1.94
C LEU A 61 18.71 14.66 1.48
N GLY A 62 18.22 15.47 2.42
CA GLY A 62 17.53 16.74 2.16
C GLY A 62 16.01 16.63 2.06
N CYS A 63 15.41 15.46 2.32
CA CYS A 63 13.96 15.33 2.33
C CYS A 63 13.39 15.84 3.66
N HIS A 64 12.67 16.95 3.64
CA HIS A 64 12.08 17.52 4.86
C HIS A 64 10.58 17.28 5.00
N LYS A 65 9.90 16.69 4.00
CA LYS A 65 8.47 16.38 4.06
C LYS A 65 8.24 14.91 3.80
N MET A 66 7.78 14.17 4.81
CA MET A 66 7.65 12.72 4.70
C MET A 66 6.26 12.28 5.08
N MET A 67 5.64 11.52 4.20
CA MET A 67 4.44 10.75 4.53
C MET A 67 4.82 9.31 4.80
N VAL A 68 4.47 8.80 5.98
CA VAL A 68 4.81 7.45 6.42
C VAL A 68 3.54 6.64 6.56
N VAL A 69 3.47 5.53 5.84
CA VAL A 69 2.30 4.64 5.82
C VAL A 69 2.38 3.63 6.97
N GLY A 70 1.30 3.49 7.74
CA GLY A 70 1.20 2.47 8.80
C GLY A 70 1.02 1.06 8.26
N LEU A 71 1.08 0.06 9.15
CA LEU A 71 0.76 -1.31 8.80
C LEU A 71 -0.75 -1.49 8.50
N PRO A 72 -1.10 -2.28 7.47
CA PRO A 72 -2.48 -2.68 7.20
C PRO A 72 -3.00 -3.61 8.32
N PRO A 73 -4.28 -4.01 8.32
CA PRO A 73 -4.77 -5.03 9.25
C PRO A 73 -4.16 -6.39 8.88
N MET A 74 -3.02 -6.74 9.49
CA MET A 74 -2.25 -7.94 9.12
C MET A 74 -3.06 -9.23 9.29
N GLY A 75 -3.96 -9.28 10.26
CA GLY A 75 -4.86 -10.41 10.48
C GLY A 75 -5.91 -10.61 9.39
N CYS A 76 -6.08 -9.64 8.49
CA CYS A 76 -6.99 -9.73 7.36
C CYS A 76 -6.29 -10.08 6.03
N LEU A 77 -4.97 -10.24 6.02
CA LEU A 77 -4.27 -10.73 4.82
C LEU A 77 -4.71 -12.16 4.50
N SER A 78 -4.92 -12.47 3.22
CA SER A 78 -5.44 -13.79 2.85
C SER A 78 -4.53 -14.92 3.30
N ILE A 79 -3.20 -14.74 3.20
CA ILE A 79 -2.23 -15.73 3.68
C ILE A 79 -2.40 -16.04 5.17
N GLN A 80 -2.60 -15.01 6.01
CA GLN A 80 -2.77 -15.19 7.45
C GLN A 80 -4.08 -15.93 7.76
N ILE A 81 -5.16 -15.54 7.08
CA ILE A 81 -6.46 -16.21 7.18
C ILE A 81 -6.34 -17.67 6.72
N THR A 82 -5.64 -17.97 5.63
CA THR A 82 -5.44 -19.33 5.10
C THR A 82 -4.68 -20.20 6.10
N LEU A 83 -3.61 -19.67 6.70
CA LEU A 83 -2.82 -20.40 7.68
C LEU A 83 -3.63 -20.76 8.94
N LYS A 84 -4.53 -19.88 9.40
CA LYS A 84 -5.40 -20.16 10.55
C LYS A 84 -6.62 -20.99 10.19
N TYR A 85 -7.19 -20.78 9.01
CA TYR A 85 -8.43 -21.39 8.53
C TYR A 85 -8.18 -22.07 7.17
N PRO A 86 -7.59 -23.28 7.17
CA PRO A 86 -7.19 -23.96 5.93
C PRO A 86 -8.40 -24.41 5.09
N LYS A 87 -9.57 -24.59 5.73
CA LYS A 87 -10.82 -24.91 5.02
C LYS A 87 -11.50 -23.61 4.56
N PRO A 88 -12.13 -23.59 3.37
CA PRO A 88 -12.80 -22.41 2.82
C PRO A 88 -14.15 -22.09 3.48
N ILE A 89 -14.30 -22.37 4.78
CA ILE A 89 -15.55 -22.23 5.52
C ILE A 89 -15.29 -21.34 6.74
N ASN A 90 -16.16 -20.36 6.97
CA ASN A 90 -16.12 -19.46 8.14
C ASN A 90 -14.77 -18.76 8.35
N ARG A 91 -14.11 -18.38 7.25
CA ARG A 91 -12.86 -17.63 7.25
C ARG A 91 -13.12 -16.20 7.74
N LYS A 92 -12.30 -15.73 8.68
CA LYS A 92 -12.41 -14.38 9.27
C LYS A 92 -11.04 -13.80 9.57
N CYS A 93 -10.97 -12.49 9.75
CA CYS A 93 -9.75 -11.84 10.19
C CYS A 93 -9.28 -12.37 11.56
N ILE A 94 -7.97 -12.26 11.78
CA ILE A 94 -7.30 -12.74 12.99
C ILE A 94 -7.07 -11.55 13.93
N GLU A 95 -7.89 -11.46 14.97
CA GLU A 95 -7.91 -10.29 15.87
C GLU A 95 -6.58 -9.98 16.54
N HIS A 96 -5.81 -10.98 17.01
CA HIS A 96 -4.54 -10.70 17.69
C HIS A 96 -3.51 -10.08 16.72
N LEU A 97 -3.43 -10.53 15.47
CA LEU A 97 -2.54 -9.93 14.47
C LEU A 97 -2.97 -8.51 14.09
N ASN A 98 -4.28 -8.24 14.09
CA ASN A 98 -4.79 -6.88 13.91
C ASN A 98 -4.46 -5.99 15.11
N ALA A 99 -4.53 -6.50 16.33
CA ALA A 99 -4.12 -5.79 17.54
C ALA A 99 -2.61 -5.47 17.54
N ASP A 100 -1.77 -6.40 17.09
CA ASP A 100 -0.33 -6.17 16.91
C ASP A 100 -0.06 -5.06 15.89
N SER A 101 -0.79 -5.07 14.76
CA SER A 101 -0.71 -4.03 13.73
C SER A 101 -1.08 -2.65 14.30
N GLN A 102 -2.14 -2.60 15.13
CA GLN A 102 -2.54 -1.36 15.80
C GLN A 102 -1.49 -0.90 16.80
N SER A 103 -0.92 -1.80 17.60
CA SER A 103 0.15 -1.47 18.57
C SER A 103 1.38 -0.89 17.87
N TYR A 104 1.81 -1.50 16.76
CA TYR A 104 2.87 -0.96 15.91
C TYR A 104 2.53 0.45 15.41
N ASN A 105 1.33 0.66 14.87
CA ASN A 105 0.91 1.95 14.32
C ASN A 105 0.89 3.06 15.38
N HIS A 106 0.48 2.78 16.61
CA HIS A 106 0.57 3.75 17.71
C HIS A 106 2.02 4.12 18.04
N LYS A 107 2.93 3.13 18.07
CA LYS A 107 4.35 3.37 18.29
C LYS A 107 4.96 4.19 17.15
N LEU A 108 4.58 3.92 15.91
CA LEU A 108 5.01 4.67 14.74
C LEU A 108 4.59 6.15 14.85
N VAL A 109 3.33 6.45 15.15
CA VAL A 109 2.85 7.83 15.33
C VAL A 109 3.65 8.56 16.42
N ASN A 110 3.92 7.88 17.53
CA ASN A 110 4.74 8.44 18.61
C ASN A 110 6.20 8.69 18.18
N LEU A 111 6.79 7.79 17.39
CA LEU A 111 8.13 7.96 16.83
C LEU A 111 8.18 9.17 15.89
N LEU A 112 7.22 9.30 14.95
CA LEU A 112 7.15 10.43 14.03
C LEU A 112 7.05 11.77 14.78
N SER A 113 6.31 11.78 15.90
CA SER A 113 6.17 12.97 16.73
C SER A 113 7.48 13.36 17.42
N LYS A 114 8.26 12.37 17.87
CA LYS A 114 9.59 12.58 18.44
C LYS A 114 10.59 13.06 17.38
N LEU A 115 10.59 12.43 16.21
CA LEU A 115 11.46 12.82 15.09
C LEU A 115 11.20 14.25 14.64
N GLN A 116 9.93 14.64 14.51
CA GLN A 116 9.57 16.01 14.16
C GLN A 116 10.10 17.06 15.16
N ALA A 117 10.23 16.69 16.44
CA ALA A 117 10.75 17.59 17.47
C ALA A 117 12.28 17.73 17.45
N VAL A 118 13.00 16.75 16.90
CA VAL A 118 14.47 16.72 16.89
C VAL A 118 15.10 16.99 15.53
N LEU A 119 14.32 16.92 14.44
CA LEU A 119 14.74 17.20 13.07
C LEU A 119 14.17 18.55 12.61
N PRO A 120 14.93 19.66 12.72
CA PRO A 120 14.43 20.99 12.42
C PRO A 120 13.91 21.11 10.99
N GLY A 121 12.77 21.79 10.81
CA GLY A 121 12.17 21.99 9.48
C GLY A 121 11.50 20.75 8.87
N SER A 122 11.58 19.59 9.54
CA SER A 122 10.88 18.39 9.08
C SER A 122 9.36 18.50 9.30
N LYS A 123 8.59 17.89 8.38
CA LYS A 123 7.15 17.66 8.47
C LYS A 123 6.87 16.18 8.25
N PHE A 124 6.22 15.53 9.22
CA PHE A 124 5.80 14.13 9.11
C PHE A 124 4.29 14.00 9.02
N ALA A 125 3.80 13.16 8.11
CA ALA A 125 2.39 12.82 7.96
C ALA A 125 2.19 11.31 8.07
N TYR A 126 1.40 10.87 9.04
CA TYR A 126 1.02 9.46 9.18
C TYR A 126 -0.19 9.11 8.30
N ALA A 127 -0.03 8.15 7.39
CA ALA A 127 -1.08 7.62 6.53
C ALA A 127 -1.63 6.29 7.07
N ASP A 128 -2.83 6.35 7.64
CA ASP A 128 -3.51 5.18 8.22
C ASP A 128 -4.17 4.31 7.15
N ILE A 129 -3.46 3.31 6.64
CA ILE A 129 -4.06 2.31 5.76
C ILE A 129 -4.81 1.22 6.52
N ASN A 130 -4.60 1.08 7.83
CA ASN A 130 -5.22 0.05 8.66
C ASN A 130 -6.75 0.20 8.64
N GLN A 131 -7.21 1.37 9.06
CA GLN A 131 -8.65 1.68 9.14
C GLN A 131 -9.30 1.72 7.76
N ARG A 132 -8.55 2.14 6.73
CA ARG A 132 -9.05 2.18 5.35
C ARG A 132 -9.36 0.79 4.83
N VAL A 133 -8.43 -0.15 4.99
CA VAL A 133 -8.61 -1.55 4.55
C VAL A 133 -9.72 -2.22 5.37
N ILE A 134 -9.75 -2.04 6.69
CA ILE A 134 -10.85 -2.56 7.53
C ILE A 134 -12.21 -2.01 7.07
N SER A 135 -12.31 -0.73 6.74
CA SER A 135 -13.55 -0.13 6.25
C SER A 135 -13.99 -0.72 4.91
N MET A 136 -13.04 -1.04 4.01
CA MET A 136 -13.32 -1.70 2.74
C MET A 136 -13.76 -3.16 2.94
N ILE A 137 -13.14 -3.90 3.87
CA ILE A 137 -13.54 -5.27 4.21
C ILE A 137 -14.97 -5.31 4.77
N ASN A 138 -15.30 -4.39 5.68
CA ASN A 138 -16.59 -4.38 6.37
C ASN A 138 -17.72 -3.77 5.55
N ASN A 139 -17.42 -2.89 4.58
CA ASN A 139 -18.41 -2.19 3.77
C ASN A 139 -18.07 -2.22 2.27
N PRO A 140 -17.79 -3.39 1.68
CA PRO A 140 -17.12 -3.50 0.38
C PRO A 140 -17.94 -2.89 -0.77
N GLN A 141 -19.27 -2.96 -0.67
CA GLN A 141 -20.21 -2.41 -1.64
C GLN A 141 -20.22 -0.87 -1.70
N LYS A 142 -19.83 -0.18 -0.62
CA LYS A 142 -19.77 1.30 -0.55
C LYS A 142 -18.80 1.88 -1.58
N TYR A 143 -17.78 1.12 -1.97
CA TYR A 143 -16.68 1.59 -2.81
C TYR A 143 -16.96 1.47 -4.31
N GLY A 144 -18.12 0.92 -4.71
CA GLY A 144 -18.46 0.65 -6.12
C GLY A 144 -18.51 1.85 -7.05
N LYS A 145 -18.99 3.00 -6.58
CA LYS A 145 -19.11 4.23 -7.39
C LYS A 145 -17.74 4.82 -7.80
N LEU A 146 -16.67 4.40 -7.11
CA LEU A 146 -15.31 4.92 -7.31
C LEU A 146 -14.46 4.01 -8.20
N ILE A 147 -14.91 2.79 -8.42
CA ILE A 147 -14.34 1.81 -9.34
C ILE A 147 -15.13 1.91 -10.65
N GLN A 148 -15.11 3.08 -11.28
CA GLN A 148 -15.70 3.23 -12.62
C GLN A 148 -14.67 2.76 -13.67
N PRO A 149 -15.11 2.08 -14.73
CA PRO A 149 -14.22 1.71 -15.81
C PRO A 149 -13.78 2.98 -16.54
N ARG A 150 -12.54 2.98 -17.07
CA ARG A 150 -12.07 4.04 -17.98
C ARG A 150 -12.92 4.15 -19.26
N THR A 151 -13.73 3.13 -19.55
CA THR A 151 -14.60 3.04 -20.74
C THR A 151 -15.96 2.44 -20.38
N GLY A 152 -17.02 3.25 -20.34
CA GLY A 152 -18.42 2.80 -20.49
C GLY A 152 -19.35 2.86 -19.27
N ASN A 153 -20.65 2.77 -19.55
CA ASN A 153 -21.80 2.93 -18.63
C ASN A 153 -22.09 1.68 -17.76
N SER A 154 -21.08 0.98 -17.26
CA SER A 154 -21.29 -0.18 -16.39
C SER A 154 -21.42 0.22 -14.91
N LYS A 155 -22.55 -0.16 -14.29
CA LYS A 155 -22.81 0.02 -12.85
C LYS A 155 -21.98 -0.99 -12.06
N PHE A 156 -20.89 -0.53 -11.43
CA PHE A 156 -20.04 -1.37 -10.59
C PHE A 156 -20.53 -1.43 -9.14
N TYR A 157 -20.56 -2.66 -8.59
CA TYR A 157 -21.02 -3.01 -7.25
C TYR A 157 -19.83 -3.32 -6.32
N GLY A 158 -18.99 -2.32 -6.08
CA GLY A 158 -17.92 -2.35 -5.07
C GLY A 158 -16.97 -3.55 -5.15
N PHE A 159 -16.34 -3.86 -4.02
CA PHE A 159 -15.67 -5.13 -3.85
C PHE A 159 -16.70 -6.23 -3.58
N VAL A 160 -16.49 -7.40 -4.18
CA VAL A 160 -17.29 -8.61 -3.96
C VAL A 160 -16.51 -9.59 -3.09
N GLU A 161 -15.20 -9.67 -3.28
CA GLU A 161 -14.31 -10.57 -2.53
C GLU A 161 -13.27 -9.75 -1.75
N THR A 162 -13.18 -10.03 -0.45
CA THR A 162 -12.29 -9.32 0.49
C THR A 162 -11.43 -10.25 1.33
N SER A 163 -11.56 -11.57 1.16
CA SER A 163 -10.94 -12.61 1.98
C SER A 163 -9.87 -13.43 1.24
N LYS A 164 -9.80 -13.30 -0.09
CA LYS A 164 -8.77 -13.92 -0.95
C LYS A 164 -8.34 -13.01 -2.10
N GLY A 165 -7.18 -13.33 -2.66
CA GLY A 165 -6.63 -12.69 -3.85
C GLY A 165 -7.35 -13.10 -5.14
N CYS A 166 -7.14 -12.31 -6.18
CA CYS A 166 -7.57 -12.60 -7.55
C CYS A 166 -6.65 -13.60 -8.27
N CYS A 167 -5.38 -13.66 -7.88
CA CYS A 167 -4.36 -14.48 -8.53
C CYS A 167 -4.36 -15.93 -8.04
N GLY A 168 -4.37 -16.89 -8.97
CA GLY A 168 -4.39 -18.31 -8.67
C GLY A 168 -5.64 -18.71 -7.89
N THR A 169 -5.46 -19.48 -6.80
CA THR A 169 -6.55 -19.78 -5.86
C THR A 169 -6.88 -18.58 -4.96
N GLY A 170 -5.95 -17.62 -4.84
CA GLY A 170 -6.06 -16.42 -4.02
C GLY A 170 -5.68 -16.62 -2.56
N TYR A 171 -5.29 -17.84 -2.16
CA TYR A 171 -5.11 -18.21 -0.77
C TYR A 171 -3.66 -18.19 -0.30
N VAL A 172 -2.73 -18.47 -1.22
CA VAL A 172 -1.28 -18.63 -0.91
C VAL A 172 -0.38 -18.02 -1.98
N GLU A 173 -0.93 -17.68 -3.14
CA GLU A 173 -0.18 -17.19 -4.29
C GLU A 173 0.26 -15.74 -4.04
N ALA A 174 1.55 -15.48 -4.20
CA ALA A 174 2.18 -14.17 -4.16
C ALA A 174 3.60 -14.28 -4.74
N GLY A 175 4.15 -13.18 -5.24
CA GLY A 175 5.52 -13.19 -5.79
C GLY A 175 5.68 -14.20 -6.92
N THR A 176 6.60 -15.17 -6.79
CA THR A 176 6.90 -16.13 -7.85
C THR A 176 5.76 -17.09 -8.17
N SER A 177 4.86 -17.37 -7.23
CA SER A 177 3.68 -18.23 -7.47
C SER A 177 2.51 -17.49 -8.12
N CYS A 178 2.55 -16.16 -8.15
CA CYS A 178 1.61 -15.30 -8.88
C CYS A 178 2.34 -14.62 -10.04
N ASN A 179 2.37 -15.25 -11.21
CA ASN A 179 3.15 -14.78 -12.37
C ASN A 179 2.32 -14.83 -13.66
N SER A 180 2.94 -14.54 -14.81
CA SER A 180 2.26 -14.43 -16.11
C SER A 180 1.58 -15.70 -16.62
N ILE A 181 1.87 -16.88 -16.06
CA ILE A 181 1.16 -18.13 -16.39
C ILE A 181 0.14 -18.55 -15.33
N THR A 182 0.13 -17.90 -14.17
CA THR A 182 -0.87 -18.14 -13.13
C THR A 182 -2.20 -17.50 -13.56
N PRO A 183 -3.31 -18.24 -13.59
CA PRO A 183 -4.61 -17.66 -13.96
C PRO A 183 -5.01 -16.58 -12.95
N THR A 184 -5.70 -15.55 -13.43
CA THR A 184 -6.30 -14.51 -12.60
C THR A 184 -7.82 -14.58 -12.70
N CYS A 185 -8.50 -14.04 -11.69
CA CYS A 185 -9.95 -13.84 -11.74
C CYS A 185 -10.36 -12.94 -12.93
N GLU A 186 -11.61 -13.06 -13.39
CA GLU A 186 -12.12 -12.30 -14.55
C GLU A 186 -12.22 -10.79 -14.32
N ARG A 187 -12.48 -10.37 -13.06
CA ARG A 187 -12.68 -8.97 -12.67
C ARG A 187 -11.92 -8.66 -11.40
N ASP A 188 -10.63 -8.37 -11.55
CA ASP A 188 -9.74 -7.95 -10.46
C ASP A 188 -10.24 -6.70 -9.70
N SER A 189 -10.97 -5.82 -10.38
CA SER A 189 -11.58 -4.63 -9.79
C SER A 189 -12.65 -4.94 -8.74
N GLN A 190 -13.15 -6.18 -8.67
CA GLN A 190 -14.09 -6.64 -7.65
C GLN A 190 -13.40 -7.32 -6.47
N TYR A 191 -12.08 -7.49 -6.52
CA TYR A 191 -11.28 -8.09 -5.45
C TYR A 191 -10.54 -7.00 -4.69
N LEU A 192 -10.54 -7.09 -3.36
CA LEU A 192 -9.76 -6.16 -2.53
C LEU A 192 -8.26 -6.42 -2.66
N PHE A 193 -7.86 -7.68 -2.83
CA PHE A 193 -6.47 -8.11 -2.97
C PHE A 193 -6.19 -8.67 -4.37
N PHE A 194 -5.02 -8.35 -4.93
CA PHE A 194 -4.56 -8.96 -6.17
C PHE A 194 -4.05 -10.38 -5.93
N ASP A 195 -3.17 -10.55 -4.95
CA ASP A 195 -2.62 -11.83 -4.53
C ASP A 195 -2.98 -12.11 -3.05
N CYS A 196 -2.36 -13.08 -2.37
CA CYS A 196 -2.71 -13.39 -0.99
C CYS A 196 -2.20 -12.36 0.06
N ILE A 197 -1.48 -11.32 -0.35
CA ILE A 197 -0.84 -10.30 0.49
C ILE A 197 -1.17 -8.88 0.02
N HIS A 198 -1.03 -8.61 -1.28
CA HIS A 198 -0.99 -7.26 -1.85
C HIS A 198 -2.37 -6.78 -2.31
N PRO A 199 -2.71 -5.49 -2.11
CA PRO A 199 -3.96 -4.91 -2.59
C PRO A 199 -4.09 -4.95 -4.12
N SER A 200 -5.32 -5.01 -4.63
CA SER A 200 -5.60 -4.84 -6.06
C SER A 200 -5.34 -3.41 -6.55
N GLU A 201 -5.27 -3.22 -7.86
CA GLU A 201 -5.18 -1.87 -8.46
C GLU A 201 -6.35 -0.98 -8.00
N ALA A 202 -7.57 -1.54 -7.97
CA ALA A 202 -8.76 -0.81 -7.51
C ALA A 202 -8.61 -0.32 -6.06
N THR A 203 -8.09 -1.17 -5.18
CA THR A 203 -7.81 -0.81 -3.78
C THR A 203 -6.70 0.24 -3.68
N ASN A 204 -5.59 0.07 -4.40
CA ASN A 204 -4.49 1.04 -4.42
C ASN A 204 -4.92 2.41 -4.96
N HIS A 205 -5.73 2.43 -6.02
CA HIS A 205 -6.29 3.65 -6.58
C HIS A 205 -7.19 4.39 -5.57
N TYR A 206 -8.02 3.66 -4.83
CA TYR A 206 -8.83 4.26 -3.77
C TYR A 206 -7.95 4.82 -2.65
N ILE A 207 -7.00 4.03 -2.14
CA ILE A 207 -6.12 4.42 -1.04
C ILE A 207 -5.31 5.66 -1.44
N SER A 208 -4.65 5.64 -2.59
CA SER A 208 -3.80 6.75 -3.07
C SER A 208 -4.60 8.04 -3.25
N LYS A 209 -5.77 7.98 -3.89
CA LYS A 209 -6.62 9.17 -4.10
C LYS A 209 -7.04 9.82 -2.79
N ASN A 210 -7.38 9.02 -1.78
CA ASN A 210 -7.76 9.54 -0.46
C ASN A 210 -6.55 10.07 0.31
N ILE A 211 -5.42 9.37 0.24
CA ILE A 211 -4.18 9.78 0.91
C ILE A 211 -3.68 11.11 0.34
N VAL A 212 -3.52 11.22 -0.98
CA VAL A 212 -3.05 12.46 -1.62
C VAL A 212 -3.94 13.63 -1.23
N LYS A 213 -5.27 13.48 -1.33
CA LYS A 213 -6.22 14.55 -0.98
C LYS A 213 -6.12 14.99 0.49
N GLN A 214 -5.89 14.06 1.41
CA GLN A 214 -5.87 14.36 2.84
C GLN A 214 -4.51 14.90 3.32
N TYR A 215 -3.41 14.42 2.75
CA TYR A 215 -2.07 14.59 3.33
C TYR A 215 -1.18 15.55 2.54
N ILE A 216 -1.36 15.71 1.24
CA ILE A 216 -0.62 16.74 0.48
C ILE A 216 -0.79 18.13 1.13
N PRO A 217 -2.01 18.59 1.48
CA PRO A 217 -2.17 19.90 2.12
C PRO A 217 -1.52 20.03 3.51
N LYS A 218 -1.17 18.91 4.16
CA LYS A 218 -0.49 18.91 5.47
C LYS A 218 1.03 18.99 5.33
N LEU A 219 1.56 18.62 4.17
CA LEU A 219 2.98 18.63 3.87
C LEU A 219 3.41 19.94 3.19
N LEU A 220 2.54 20.54 2.38
CA LEU A 220 2.72 21.91 1.86
C LEU A 220 2.71 22.91 3.02
#